data_AF-A0A7X5XQ41-F1
#
_entry.id   AF-A0A7X5XQ41-F1
#
_cell.length_a   1.000
_cell.length_b   1.000
_cell.length_c   1.000
_cell.angle_alpha   90.00
_cell.angle_beta   90.00
_cell.angle_gamma   90.00
#
_symmetry.space_group_name_H-M   'P 1'
#
loop_
_entity.id
_entity.type
_entity.pdbx_description
1 polymer ?
#
loop_
_entity_poly.entity_id
_entity_poly.type
_entity_poly.pdbx_seq_one_letter_code
_entity_poly.pdbx_strand_id
1 'polypeptide(L)'
;MLAQMEEVQARLNTLVGALDGHDAGAIVAATEELATAVILFRGAAVPAGSEHRARALIGQTLNQLEAAAVRVNILKNWTRQRIDKSHDIRGTRPRGAALSY
;
A
#
# COMPACT_ATOMS: atom_id res chain seq x y z
N MET A 1 4.28 -19.48 -13.41
CA MET A 1 3.32 -18.41 -13.13
C MET A 1 2.66 -18.56 -11.76
N LEU A 2 2.10 -19.72 -11.40
CA LEU A 2 1.44 -19.91 -10.10
C LEU A 2 2.35 -19.58 -8.90
N ALA A 3 3.58 -20.10 -8.88
CA ALA A 3 4.56 -19.79 -7.83
C ALA A 3 4.91 -18.29 -7.77
N GLN A 4 5.03 -17.63 -8.93
CA GLN A 4 5.28 -16.18 -8.98
C GLN A 4 4.08 -15.37 -8.48
N MET A 5 2.85 -15.85 -8.71
CA MET A 5 1.65 -15.19 -8.21
C MET A 5 1.49 -15.39 -6.69
N GLU A 6 1.79 -16.58 -6.18
CA GLU A 6 1.85 -16.86 -4.74
C GLU A 6 2.89 -15.96 -4.05
N GLU A 7 4.03 -15.72 -4.71
CA GLU A 7 5.04 -14.77 -4.23
C GLU A 7 4.53 -13.32 -4.22
N VAL A 8 3.89 -12.86 -5.30
CA VAL A 8 3.27 -11.52 -5.34
C VAL A 8 2.26 -11.35 -4.21
N GLN A 9 1.45 -12.38 -3.96
CA GLN A 9 0.46 -12.40 -2.89
C GLN A 9 1.12 -12.34 -1.50
N ALA A 10 2.19 -13.10 -1.27
CA ALA A 10 2.95 -13.05 -0.02
C ALA A 10 3.52 -11.65 0.24
N ARG A 11 4.11 -11.01 -0.78
CA ARG A 11 4.64 -9.63 -0.65
C ARG A 11 3.56 -8.59 -0.40
N LEU A 12 2.38 -8.76 -1.02
CA LEU A 12 1.21 -7.92 -0.74
C LEU A 12 0.76 -8.04 0.72
N ASN A 13 0.74 -9.25 1.30
CA ASN A 13 0.43 -9.44 2.71
C ASN A 13 1.45 -8.74 3.63
N THR A 14 2.75 -8.82 3.29
CA THR A 14 3.81 -8.13 4.04
C THR A 14 3.62 -6.61 3.99
N LEU A 15 3.31 -6.04 2.82
CA LEU A 15 3.03 -4.61 2.68
C LEU A 15 1.82 -4.19 3.52
N VAL A 16 0.74 -4.98 3.50
CA VAL A 16 -0.44 -4.71 4.33
C VAL A 16 -0.08 -4.70 5.82
N GLY A 17 0.71 -5.66 6.30
CA GLY A 17 1.18 -5.68 7.68
C GLY A 17 2.03 -4.46 8.04
N ALA A 18 2.91 -4.01 7.14
CA ALA A 18 3.71 -2.81 7.35
C ALA A 18 2.86 -1.52 7.40
N LEU A 19 1.84 -1.43 6.54
CA LEU A 19 0.88 -0.31 6.53
C LEU A 19 0.06 -0.27 7.83
N ASP A 20 -0.42 -1.41 8.30
CA ASP A 20 -1.16 -1.51 9.57
C ASP A 20 -0.27 -1.14 10.76
N GLY A 21 1.02 -1.49 10.72
CA GLY A 21 2.03 -1.13 11.71
C GLY A 21 2.51 0.33 11.66
N HIS A 22 2.16 1.09 10.62
CA HIS A 22 2.61 2.47 10.39
C HIS A 22 4.14 2.66 10.38
N ASP A 23 4.90 1.60 10.07
CA ASP A 23 6.37 1.61 10.04
C ASP A 23 6.86 2.03 8.65
N ALA A 24 7.39 3.24 8.55
CA ALA A 24 7.86 3.80 7.29
C ALA A 24 9.00 2.98 6.65
N GLY A 25 9.91 2.43 7.45
CA GLY A 25 11.02 1.62 6.95
C GLY A 25 10.53 0.28 6.39
N ALA A 26 9.63 -0.39 7.13
CA ALA A 26 9.02 -1.63 6.69
C ALA A 26 8.13 -1.44 5.45
N ILE A 27 7.43 -0.31 5.34
CA ILE A 27 6.60 0.03 4.17
C ILE A 27 7.48 0.17 2.92
N VAL A 28 8.61 0.87 3.01
CA VAL A 28 9.54 1.04 1.87
C VAL A 28 10.09 -0.31 1.43
N ALA A 29 10.64 -1.10 2.35
CA ALA A 29 11.19 -2.42 2.05
C ALA A 29 10.15 -3.36 1.41
N ALA A 30 8.95 -3.44 2.01
CA ALA A 30 7.87 -4.27 1.49
C ALA A 30 7.38 -3.83 0.09
N THR A 31 7.41 -2.52 -0.18
CA THR A 31 7.04 -1.97 -1.50
C THR A 31 8.08 -2.32 -2.56
N GLU A 32 9.37 -2.24 -2.23
CA GLU A 32 10.46 -2.61 -3.13
C GLU A 32 10.42 -4.11 -3.46
N GLU A 33 10.27 -4.97 -2.45
CA GLU A 33 10.14 -6.42 -2.64
C GLU A 33 8.91 -6.78 -3.47
N LEU A 34 7.77 -6.13 -3.24
CA LEU A 34 6.57 -6.31 -4.05
C LEU A 34 6.79 -5.89 -5.51
N ALA A 35 7.48 -4.78 -5.75
CA ALA A 35 7.81 -4.33 -7.11
C ALA A 35 8.66 -5.36 -7.85
N THR A 36 9.68 -5.94 -7.19
CA THR A 36 10.49 -7.03 -7.75
C THR A 36 9.64 -8.25 -8.10
N ALA A 37 8.76 -8.70 -7.19
CA ALA A 37 7.90 -9.84 -7.44
C ALA A 37 6.95 -9.62 -8.64
N VAL A 38 6.38 -8.41 -8.77
CA VAL A 38 5.51 -8.05 -9.89
C VAL A 38 6.27 -8.03 -11.23
N ILE A 39 7.51 -7.53 -11.26
CA ILE A 39 8.35 -7.55 -12.47
C ILE A 39 8.59 -8.99 -12.94
N LEU A 40 8.94 -9.88 -12.01
CA LEU A 40 9.15 -11.31 -12.31
C LEU A 40 7.87 -12.01 -12.76
N PHE A 41 6.72 -11.65 -12.17
CA PHE A 41 5.42 -12.18 -12.58
C PHE A 41 5.02 -11.76 -14.00
N ARG A 42 5.34 -10.52 -14.42
CA ARG A 42 4.96 -9.98 -15.75
C ARG A 42 5.41 -10.86 -16.92
N GLY A 43 6.52 -11.57 -16.78
CA GLY A 43 7.06 -12.47 -17.80
C GLY A 43 6.55 -13.92 -17.74
N ALA A 44 5.68 -14.25 -16.78
CA ALA A 44 5.32 -15.64 -16.51
C ALA A 44 4.15 -16.12 -17.37
N ALA A 45 4.36 -17.17 -18.18
CA ALA A 45 3.31 -17.80 -18.96
C ALA A 45 2.32 -18.59 -18.09
N VAL A 46 1.03 -18.52 -18.42
CA VAL A 46 -0.03 -19.34 -17.80
C VAL A 46 0.14 -20.78 -18.27
N PRO A 47 0.38 -21.75 -17.37
CA PRO A 47 0.40 -23.16 -17.74
C PRO A 47 -0.97 -23.61 -18.23
N ALA A 48 -1.02 -24.38 -19.32
CA ALA A 48 -2.27 -24.98 -19.80
C ALA A 48 -2.90 -25.87 -18.71
N GLY A 49 -4.22 -25.76 -18.53
CA GLY A 49 -4.98 -26.50 -17.51
C GLY A 49 -4.95 -25.87 -16.11
N SER A 50 -4.32 -24.70 -15.94
CA SER A 50 -4.29 -23.97 -14.66
C SER A 50 -5.15 -22.71 -14.64
N GLU A 51 -6.00 -22.51 -15.66
CA GLU A 51 -6.76 -21.28 -15.90
C GLU A 51 -7.69 -20.94 -14.74
N HIS A 52 -8.36 -21.94 -14.16
CA HIS A 52 -9.26 -21.71 -13.03
C HIS A 52 -8.50 -21.24 -11.78
N ARG A 53 -7.37 -21.87 -11.47
CA ARG A 53 -6.52 -21.50 -10.31
C ARG A 53 -5.88 -20.13 -10.53
N ALA A 54 -5.41 -19.85 -11.74
CA ALA A 54 -4.90 -18.54 -12.12
C ALA A 54 -5.96 -17.46 -11.91
N ARG A 55 -7.20 -17.70 -12.32
CA ARG A 55 -8.31 -16.75 -12.16
C ARG A 55 -8.63 -16.46 -10.70
N ALA A 56 -8.67 -17.50 -9.85
CA ALA A 56 -8.90 -17.35 -8.42
C ALA A 56 -7.79 -16.52 -7.75
N LEU A 57 -6.52 -16.83 -8.05
CA LEU A 57 -5.37 -16.10 -7.52
C LEU A 57 -5.34 -14.64 -7.99
N ILE A 58 -5.61 -14.37 -9.28
CA ILE A 58 -5.72 -12.99 -9.79
C ILE A 58 -6.79 -12.21 -9.02
N GLY A 59 -7.98 -12.80 -8.83
CA GLY A 59 -9.06 -12.16 -8.08
C GLY A 59 -8.65 -11.83 -6.65
N GLN A 60 -7.95 -12.75 -5.98
CA GLN A 60 -7.46 -12.53 -4.62
C GLN A 60 -6.42 -11.41 -4.56
N THR A 61 -5.45 -11.40 -5.48
CA THR A 61 -4.42 -10.35 -5.56
C THR A 61 -5.04 -8.98 -5.83
N LEU A 62 -6.06 -8.89 -6.69
CA LEU A 62 -6.77 -7.63 -6.95
C LEU A 62 -7.49 -7.10 -5.70
N ASN A 63 -8.19 -7.97 -4.97
CA ASN A 63 -8.85 -7.58 -3.72
C ASN A 63 -7.83 -7.06 -2.67
N GLN A 64 -6.66 -7.69 -2.59
CA GLN A 64 -5.60 -7.25 -1.68
C GLN A 64 -4.99 -5.90 -2.10
N LEU A 65 -4.83 -5.66 -3.40
CA LEU A 65 -4.37 -4.36 -3.91
C LEU A 65 -5.33 -3.24 -3.54
N GLU A 66 -6.64 -3.46 -3.69
CA GLU A 66 -7.65 -2.49 -3.27
C GLU A 66 -7.57 -2.23 -1.76
N ALA A 67 -7.45 -3.28 -0.96
CA ALA A 67 -7.31 -3.19 0.49
C ALA A 67 -6.03 -2.43 0.92
N ALA A 68 -4.92 -2.59 0.20
CA ALA A 68 -3.68 -1.86 0.42
C ALA A 68 -3.82 -0.37 0.02
N ALA A 69 -4.48 -0.07 -1.10
CA ALA A 69 -4.72 1.31 -1.54
C ALA A 69 -5.56 2.10 -0.53
N VAL A 70 -6.58 1.49 0.07
CA VAL A 70 -7.37 2.11 1.15
C VAL A 70 -6.49 2.42 2.37
N ARG A 71 -5.63 1.49 2.78
CA ARG A 71 -4.72 1.69 3.92
C ARG A 71 -3.71 2.80 3.69
N VAL A 72 -3.14 2.89 2.49
CA VAL A 72 -2.26 4.02 2.11
C VAL A 72 -2.98 5.36 2.26
N ASN A 73 -4.23 5.45 1.81
CA ASN A 73 -5.03 6.66 1.97
C ASN A 73 -5.30 7.00 3.44
N ILE A 74 -5.59 6.00 4.27
CA ILE A 74 -5.77 6.18 5.73
C ILE A 74 -4.46 6.69 6.36
N LEU A 75 -3.34 6.04 6.08
CA LEU A 75 -2.01 6.41 6.60
C LEU A 75 -1.64 7.85 6.22
N LYS A 76 -1.90 8.24 4.96
CA LYS A 76 -1.69 9.61 4.47
C LYS A 76 -2.55 10.62 5.25
N ASN A 77 -3.83 10.33 5.44
CA ASN A 77 -4.75 11.21 6.16
C ASN A 77 -4.36 11.33 7.64
N TRP A 78 -4.00 10.23 8.28
CA TRP A 78 -3.52 10.22 9.66
C TRP A 78 -2.24 11.06 9.80
N THR A 79 -1.29 10.90 8.89
CA THR A 79 -0.03 11.68 8.89
C THR A 79 -0.31 13.17 8.76
N ARG A 80 -1.25 13.56 7.88
CA ARG A 80 -1.68 14.96 7.74
C ARG A 80 -2.29 15.50 9.03
N GLN A 81 -3.26 14.78 9.61
CA GLN A 81 -3.87 15.17 10.88
C GLN A 81 -2.84 15.34 12.01
N ARG A 82 -1.84 14.47 12.06
CA ARG A 82 -0.76 14.55 13.07
C ARG A 82 0.11 15.80 12.89
N ILE A 83 0.44 16.15 11.64
CA ILE A 83 1.17 17.39 11.31
C ILE A 83 0.34 18.61 11.68
N ASP A 84 -0.94 18.64 11.31
CA ASP A 84 -1.85 19.76 11.60
C ASP A 84 -2.00 19.97 13.11
N LYS A 85 -2.23 18.89 13.88
CA LYS A 85 -2.27 18.95 15.35
C LYS A 85 -0.95 19.45 15.94
N SER A 86 0.19 19.03 15.37
CA SER A 86 1.50 19.49 15.82
C SER A 86 1.70 20.99 15.57
N HIS A 87 1.20 21.51 14.44
CA HIS A 87 1.22 22.95 14.14
C HIS A 87 0.31 23.75 15.06
N ASP A 88 -0.88 23.23 15.38
CA ASP A 88 -1.83 23.84 16.32
C ASP A 88 -1.22 23.97 17.71
N ILE A 89 -0.60 22.90 18.23
CA ILE A 89 0.07 22.91 19.55
C ILE A 89 1.25 23.89 19.56
N ARG A 90 2.02 23.95 18.47
CA ARG A 90 3.15 24.88 18.35
C ARG A 90 2.73 26.33 18.10
N GLY A 91 1.44 26.63 17.96
CA GLY A 91 0.94 27.99 17.70
C GLY A 91 1.38 28.57 16.36
N THR A 92 1.84 27.74 15.42
CA THR A 92 2.38 28.17 14.12
C THR A 92 1.34 28.19 13.00
N ARG A 93 0.05 28.04 13.35
CA ARG A 93 -1.04 28.26 12.40
C ARG A 93 -0.87 29.67 11.83
N PRO A 94 -0.71 29.86 10.51
CA PRO A 94 -0.82 31.20 9.94
C PRO A 94 -2.22 31.67 10.30
N ARG A 95 -2.32 32.65 11.21
CA ARG A 95 -3.58 33.33 11.50
C ARG A 95 -4.04 33.86 10.14
N GLY A 96 -5.12 33.28 9.63
CA GLY A 96 -5.76 33.76 8.41
C GLY A 96 -5.92 35.27 8.49
N ALA A 97 -5.74 35.93 7.33
CA ALA A 97 -5.67 37.38 7.19
C ALA A 97 -6.56 38.09 8.22
N ALA A 98 -5.92 38.90 9.08
CA ALA A 98 -6.65 39.75 10.00
C ALA A 98 -7.68 40.55 9.19
N LEU A 99 -8.96 40.36 9.49
CA LEU A 99 -10.01 41.23 9.01
C LEU A 99 -9.77 42.60 9.68
N SER A 100 -9.15 43.51 8.94
CA SER A 100 -9.12 44.92 9.28
C SER A 100 -10.53 45.49 9.07
N TYR A 101 -11.16 45.93 10.15
CA TYR A 101 -12.29 46.86 10.11
C TYR A 101 -11.74 48.29 9.98
#